data_AF-A0A2P4ZX66-F1
#
_entry.id   AF-A0A2P4ZX66-F1
#
_cell.length_a   1.000
_cell.length_b   1.000
_cell.length_c   1.000
_cell.angle_alpha   90.00
_cell.angle_beta   90.00
_cell.angle_gamma   90.00
#
_symmetry.space_group_name_H-M   'P 1'
#
loop_
_entity.id
_entity.type
_entity.pdbx_description
1 polymer ?
#
loop_
_entity_poly.entity_id
_entity_poly.type
_entity_poly.pdbx_seq_one_letter_code
_entity_poly.pdbx_strand_id
1 'polypeptide(L)'
;MSNGKESRYLPCAPLRARMRRIALSALAHYHDFDVKPWKATFKMLKWKRDNIDNLGSKRPKVLVIVGPPRCGKTEWAMSFGRPIQMMGRWNLDEMFKKDYTHLVLDDIHSKFRYKRELASGQKLEKAKGKYRREQTINFDKPVIFTFDPNNKVWNDKKFQGYLSDSGAVIVKVSRKLY
;
A
#
# COMPACT_ATOMS: atom_id res chain seq x y z
N MET A 1 15.01 -70.43 -17.61
CA MET A 1 15.18 -69.37 -18.62
C MET A 1 14.98 -68.02 -17.94
N SER A 2 15.88 -67.06 -18.22
CA SER A 2 15.87 -65.61 -17.87
C SER A 2 15.74 -65.25 -16.38
N ASN A 3 16.80 -64.98 -15.60
CA ASN A 3 17.79 -63.86 -15.62
C ASN A 3 17.20 -62.44 -15.64
N GLY A 4 17.54 -61.65 -14.61
CA GLY A 4 17.38 -60.19 -14.58
C GLY A 4 17.63 -59.57 -13.19
N LYS A 5 18.89 -59.34 -12.83
CA LYS A 5 19.32 -58.44 -11.72
C LYS A 5 19.44 -57.02 -12.28
N GLU A 6 18.98 -55.99 -11.55
CA GLU A 6 19.44 -54.58 -11.52
C GLU A 6 18.41 -53.76 -10.69
N SER A 7 18.68 -52.68 -9.99
CA SER A 7 19.89 -51.94 -9.64
C SER A 7 19.51 -50.98 -8.50
N ARG A 8 20.55 -50.44 -7.88
CA ARG A 8 20.66 -49.51 -6.75
C ARG A 8 19.83 -48.22 -6.88
N TYR A 9 19.88 -47.48 -5.76
CA TYR A 9 19.64 -46.04 -5.56
C TYR A 9 18.30 -45.71 -4.89
N LEU A 10 18.38 -45.46 -3.57
CA LEU A 10 17.53 -44.44 -2.95
C LEU A 10 17.99 -43.08 -3.48
N PRO A 11 17.08 -42.21 -3.92
CA PRO A 11 17.33 -40.78 -3.77
C PRO A 11 16.16 -40.05 -3.11
N CYS A 12 16.57 -39.23 -2.15
CA CYS A 12 16.09 -37.89 -1.89
C CYS A 12 14.58 -37.66 -1.73
N ALA A 13 14.21 -37.30 -0.50
CA ALA A 13 13.10 -36.38 -0.24
C ALA A 13 12.99 -35.31 -1.33
N PRO A 14 11.78 -34.99 -1.82
CA PRO A 14 11.59 -33.79 -2.63
C PRO A 14 11.74 -32.57 -1.71
N LEU A 15 12.97 -32.06 -1.65
CA LEU A 15 13.28 -30.69 -1.29
C LEU A 15 12.49 -29.77 -2.24
N ARG A 16 11.52 -29.05 -1.66
CA ARG A 16 11.00 -27.78 -2.18
C ARG A 16 10.48 -27.81 -3.63
N ALA A 17 9.26 -28.32 -3.82
CA ALA A 17 8.31 -27.58 -4.63
C ALA A 17 7.87 -26.35 -3.82
N ARG A 18 8.78 -25.37 -3.80
CA ARG A 18 8.64 -23.98 -3.41
C ARG A 18 7.18 -23.59 -3.58
N MET A 19 6.50 -23.34 -2.45
CA MET A 19 5.21 -22.66 -2.43
C MET A 19 5.30 -21.51 -3.41
N ARG A 20 4.79 -21.69 -4.63
CA ARG A 20 4.11 -20.61 -5.31
C ARG A 20 2.91 -20.37 -4.40
N ARG A 21 3.13 -19.58 -3.35
CA ARG A 21 2.18 -18.53 -3.01
C ARG A 21 2.04 -17.74 -4.30
N ILE A 22 1.27 -18.29 -5.24
CA ILE A 22 0.36 -17.50 -6.03
C ILE A 22 -0.27 -16.66 -4.95
N ALA A 23 0.12 -15.38 -4.93
CA ALA A 23 -0.45 -14.41 -4.04
C ALA A 23 -1.93 -14.74 -4.01
N LEU A 24 -2.48 -14.98 -2.82
CA LEU A 24 -3.91 -14.83 -2.59
C LEU A 24 -4.23 -13.47 -3.20
N SER A 25 -4.59 -13.49 -4.49
CA SER A 25 -4.88 -12.32 -5.27
C SER A 25 -6.12 -11.84 -4.59
N ALA A 26 -5.92 -10.81 -3.76
CA ALA A 26 -6.92 -10.08 -3.01
C ALA A 26 -8.28 -10.29 -3.65
N LEU A 27 -9.17 -11.09 -3.04
CA LEU A 27 -10.45 -11.37 -3.69
C LEU A 27 -11.09 -10.03 -4.05
N ALA A 28 -11.71 -9.95 -5.23
CA ALA A 28 -12.25 -8.72 -5.80
C ALA A 28 -12.90 -7.87 -4.69
N HIS A 29 -12.30 -6.72 -4.41
CA HIS A 29 -12.86 -5.77 -3.47
C HIS A 29 -14.07 -5.13 -4.15
N TYR A 30 -15.24 -5.28 -3.55
CA TYR A 30 -16.43 -4.55 -3.97
C TYR A 30 -16.27 -3.11 -3.48
N HIS A 31 -16.05 -2.19 -4.40
CA HIS A 31 -16.16 -0.77 -4.12
C HIS A 31 -17.64 -0.42 -4.06
N ASP A 32 -18.09 0.27 -3.01
CA ASP A 32 -19.47 0.79 -2.92
C ASP A 32 -19.72 1.98 -3.87
N PHE A 33 -18.81 2.22 -4.82
CA PHE A 33 -18.84 3.32 -5.78
C PHE A 33 -18.50 2.84 -7.19
N ASP A 34 -19.09 3.51 -8.18
CA ASP A 34 -18.84 3.22 -9.58
C ASP A 34 -17.38 3.51 -9.97
N VAL A 35 -16.71 2.52 -10.54
CA VAL A 35 -15.36 2.69 -11.09
C VAL A 35 -15.45 3.56 -12.34
N LYS A 36 -14.82 4.74 -12.29
CA LYS A 36 -14.86 5.74 -13.36
C LYS A 36 -13.75 5.51 -14.40
N PRO A 37 -13.88 6.03 -15.63
CA PRO A 37 -12.81 5.99 -16.62
C PRO A 37 -11.65 6.91 -16.18
N TRP A 38 -10.71 6.35 -15.43
CA TRP A 38 -9.66 7.12 -14.78
C TRP A 38 -8.64 7.71 -15.77
N LYS A 39 -8.52 9.04 -15.77
CA LYS A 39 -7.47 9.84 -16.42
C LYS A 39 -6.23 9.94 -15.53
N ALA A 40 -5.78 8.80 -15.00
CA ALA A 40 -4.61 8.75 -14.11
C ALA A 40 -3.32 9.05 -14.88
N THR A 41 -2.39 9.76 -14.23
CA THR A 41 -1.10 10.08 -14.85
C THR A 41 -0.21 8.83 -14.98
N PHE A 42 0.75 8.86 -15.91
CA PHE A 42 1.72 7.78 -16.06
C PHE A 42 2.47 7.45 -14.75
N LYS A 43 2.78 8.46 -13.92
CA LYS A 43 3.42 8.27 -12.62
C LYS A 43 2.55 7.45 -11.66
N MET A 44 1.25 7.70 -11.65
CA MET A 44 0.28 6.98 -10.82
C MET A 44 0.14 5.52 -11.27
N LEU A 45 0.01 5.30 -12.59
CA LEU A 45 -0.10 3.96 -13.16
C LEU A 45 1.17 3.14 -12.96
N LYS A 46 2.35 3.76 -13.17
CA LYS A 46 3.65 3.14 -12.91
C LYS A 46 3.80 2.75 -11.43
N TRP A 47 3.45 3.66 -10.52
CA TRP A 47 3.50 3.36 -9.09
C TRP A 47 2.57 2.18 -8.72
N LYS A 48 1.33 2.17 -9.23
CA LYS A 48 0.38 1.07 -8.99
C LYS A 48 0.96 -0.26 -9.44
N ARG A 49 1.45 -0.31 -10.69
CA ARG A 49 2.05 -1.53 -11.25
C ARG A 49 3.24 -2.03 -10.44
N ASP A 50 4.09 -1.11 -9.98
CA ASP A 50 5.34 -1.45 -9.31
C ASP A 50 5.14 -1.82 -7.82
N ASN A 51 4.03 -1.45 -7.18
CA ASN A 51 3.81 -1.65 -5.74
C ASN A 51 2.59 -2.54 -5.39
N ILE A 52 1.60 -2.62 -6.29
CA ILE A 52 0.36 -3.39 -6.08
C ILE A 52 0.37 -4.64 -6.95
N ASP A 53 0.58 -4.47 -8.25
CA ASP A 53 0.47 -5.59 -9.21
C ASP A 53 1.72 -6.49 -9.15
N ASN A 54 2.91 -5.88 -9.04
CA ASN A 54 4.16 -6.58 -8.81
C ASN A 54 4.60 -6.45 -7.35
N LEU A 55 3.99 -7.25 -6.47
CA LEU A 55 4.44 -7.45 -5.09
C LEU A 55 5.82 -8.15 -5.06
N GLY A 56 6.85 -7.46 -5.53
CA GLY A 56 8.23 -7.89 -5.49
C GLY A 56 8.86 -7.59 -4.12
N SER A 57 10.01 -8.21 -3.85
CA SER A 57 10.78 -8.11 -2.59
C SER A 57 11.39 -6.71 -2.32
N LYS A 58 10.89 -5.65 -2.96
CA LYS A 58 11.39 -4.28 -2.79
C LYS A 58 10.52 -3.56 -1.77
N ARG A 59 11.17 -2.69 -0.98
CA ARG A 59 10.48 -1.82 -0.02
C ARG A 59 9.37 -1.02 -0.73
N PRO A 60 8.12 -1.06 -0.24
CA PRO A 60 7.01 -0.36 -0.89
C PRO A 60 7.25 1.15 -0.86
N LYS A 61 6.99 1.81 -1.98
CA LYS A 61 7.11 3.27 -2.12
C LYS A 61 5.82 3.95 -1.73
N VAL A 62 5.94 5.16 -1.19
CA VAL A 62 4.79 6.02 -0.91
C VAL A 62 4.39 6.79 -2.17
N LEU A 63 3.08 6.89 -2.43
CA LEU A 63 2.51 7.77 -3.46
C LEU A 63 1.83 8.96 -2.76
N VAL A 64 2.05 10.16 -3.27
CA VAL A 64 1.39 11.38 -2.79
C VAL A 64 0.67 12.02 -3.96
N ILE A 65 -0.64 12.19 -3.84
CA ILE A 65 -1.50 12.83 -4.83
C ILE A 65 -2.01 14.15 -4.25
N VAL A 66 -1.58 15.25 -4.83
CA VAL A 66 -1.96 16.61 -4.42
C VAL A 66 -2.86 17.20 -5.49
N GLY A 67 -4.03 17.68 -5.11
CA GLY A 67 -4.93 18.33 -6.07
C GLY A 67 -6.23 18.80 -5.43
N PRO A 68 -7.03 19.63 -6.12
CA PRO A 68 -8.25 20.21 -5.56
C PRO A 68 -9.23 19.16 -5.01
N PRO A 69 -10.15 19.56 -4.11
CA PRO A 69 -11.14 18.64 -3.57
C PRO A 69 -12.04 18.14 -4.70
N ARG A 70 -12.62 16.94 -4.53
CA ARG A 70 -13.53 16.32 -5.52
C ARG A 70 -12.92 16.06 -6.90
N CYS A 71 -11.60 16.02 -7.04
CA CYS A 71 -10.92 15.58 -8.27
C CYS A 71 -10.88 14.05 -8.46
N GLY A 72 -11.43 13.26 -7.53
CA GLY A 72 -11.39 11.79 -7.59
C GLY A 72 -10.09 11.15 -7.09
N LYS A 73 -9.28 11.88 -6.31
CA LYS A 73 -8.00 11.37 -5.77
C LYS A 73 -8.20 10.15 -4.88
N THR A 74 -9.10 10.28 -3.90
CA THR A 74 -9.43 9.22 -2.96
C THR A 74 -10.16 8.08 -3.66
N GLU A 75 -11.15 8.38 -4.50
CA GLU A 75 -11.87 7.36 -5.27
C GLU A 75 -10.94 6.55 -6.18
N TRP A 76 -9.97 7.20 -6.84
CA TRP A 76 -8.96 6.51 -7.65
C TRP A 76 -8.11 5.57 -6.79
N ALA A 77 -7.58 6.07 -5.67
CA ALA A 77 -6.78 5.25 -4.74
C ALA A 77 -7.59 4.08 -4.18
N MET A 78 -8.88 4.32 -3.94
CA MET A 78 -9.79 3.31 -3.45
C MET A 78 -10.21 2.31 -4.53
N SER A 79 -10.06 2.59 -5.83
CA SER A 79 -10.65 1.81 -6.94
C SER A 79 -9.94 0.51 -7.33
N PHE A 80 -8.90 0.10 -6.58
CA PHE A 80 -8.14 -1.11 -6.87
C PHE A 80 -7.62 -1.78 -5.60
N GLY A 81 -7.40 -3.09 -5.67
CA GLY A 81 -6.93 -3.86 -4.51
C GLY A 81 -7.94 -3.81 -3.35
N ARG A 82 -7.46 -3.98 -2.12
CA ARG A 82 -8.23 -3.88 -0.88
C ARG A 82 -7.69 -2.75 -0.02
N PRO A 83 -8.01 -1.49 -0.34
CA PRO A 83 -7.50 -0.35 0.41
C PRO A 83 -8.15 -0.23 1.77
N ILE A 84 -7.39 0.25 2.75
CA ILE A 84 -7.94 0.79 4.00
C ILE A 84 -7.89 2.31 3.89
N GLN A 85 -9.03 2.98 4.11
CA GLN A 85 -9.08 4.42 4.15
C GLN A 85 -8.95 4.94 5.58
N MET A 86 -8.10 5.93 5.79
CA MET A 86 -8.03 6.67 7.05
C MET A 86 -8.22 8.16 6.79
N MET A 87 -9.38 8.67 7.21
CA MET A 87 -9.72 10.11 7.17
C MET A 87 -9.37 10.76 8.50
N GLY A 88 -8.11 11.19 8.66
CA GLY A 88 -7.62 11.93 9.84
C GLY A 88 -7.66 11.18 11.19
N ARG A 89 -8.30 10.01 11.26
CA ARG A 89 -8.38 9.14 12.45
C ARG A 89 -7.68 7.82 12.19
N TRP A 90 -6.95 7.36 13.19
CA TRP A 90 -6.19 6.11 13.14
C TRP A 90 -7.13 4.94 13.46
N ASN A 91 -7.62 4.23 12.44
CA ASN A 91 -8.44 3.04 12.63
C ASN A 91 -7.56 1.78 12.63
N LEU A 92 -7.17 1.35 13.84
CA LEU A 92 -6.34 0.16 14.01
C LEU A 92 -7.09 -1.14 13.74
N ASP A 93 -8.40 -1.17 13.95
CA ASP A 93 -9.20 -2.40 13.81
C ASP A 93 -9.20 -2.91 12.38
N GLU A 94 -9.20 -2.01 11.39
CA GLU A 94 -9.08 -2.41 9.99
C GLU A 94 -7.68 -2.92 9.64
N MET A 95 -6.62 -2.33 10.21
CA MET A 95 -5.24 -2.79 9.96
C MET A 95 -5.01 -4.21 10.49
N PHE A 96 -5.68 -4.59 11.58
CA PHE A 96 -5.57 -5.95 12.13
C PHE A 96 -6.19 -7.03 11.23
N LYS A 97 -7.06 -6.68 10.28
CA LYS A 97 -7.66 -7.65 9.35
C LYS A 97 -6.64 -8.29 8.39
N LYS A 98 -5.40 -7.79 8.35
CA LYS A 98 -4.22 -8.29 7.58
C LYS A 98 -4.39 -8.46 6.06
N ASP A 99 -5.60 -8.46 5.52
CA ASP A 99 -5.95 -8.77 4.12
C ASP A 99 -6.08 -7.52 3.21
N TYR A 100 -5.62 -6.37 3.69
CA TYR A 100 -5.62 -5.14 2.89
C TYR A 100 -4.40 -5.10 1.94
N THR A 101 -4.50 -4.45 0.78
CA THR A 101 -3.37 -4.32 -0.15
C THR A 101 -2.50 -3.11 0.16
N HIS A 102 -3.13 -2.00 0.53
CA HIS A 102 -2.45 -0.71 0.69
C HIS A 102 -3.28 0.21 1.59
N LEU A 103 -2.67 1.30 2.03
CA LEU A 103 -3.31 2.30 2.90
C LEU A 103 -3.57 3.59 2.13
N VAL A 104 -4.75 4.17 2.29
CA VAL A 104 -5.14 5.47 1.73
C VAL A 104 -5.34 6.45 2.87
N LEU A 105 -4.43 7.43 2.98
CA LEU A 105 -4.46 8.48 3.99
C LEU A 105 -5.07 9.72 3.38
N ASP A 106 -6.34 9.97 3.72
CA ASP A 106 -7.10 11.07 3.13
C ASP A 106 -7.10 12.30 4.02
N ASP A 107 -6.58 13.39 3.44
CA ASP A 107 -6.52 14.73 4.01
C ASP A 107 -6.07 14.77 5.48
N ILE A 108 -4.94 14.13 5.76
CA ILE A 108 -4.45 14.03 7.14
C ILE A 108 -4.16 15.41 7.74
N HIS A 109 -4.51 15.57 9.02
CA HIS A 109 -4.28 16.80 9.76
C HIS A 109 -2.94 16.78 10.51
N SER A 110 -2.45 17.96 10.92
CA SER A 110 -1.14 18.10 11.58
C SER A 110 -0.96 17.28 12.86
N LYS A 111 -2.04 17.04 13.61
CA LYS A 111 -2.08 16.23 14.85
C LYS A 111 -1.93 14.73 14.62
N PHE A 112 -1.82 14.27 13.37
CA PHE A 112 -1.67 12.87 13.05
C PHE A 112 -0.25 12.41 13.39
N ARG A 113 -0.13 11.51 14.37
CA ARG A 113 1.15 11.13 14.99
C ARG A 113 2.06 10.36 14.04
N TYR A 114 1.51 9.42 13.29
CA TYR A 114 2.28 8.43 12.51
C TYR A 114 2.62 8.85 11.08
N LYS A 115 2.49 10.15 10.76
CA LYS A 115 2.63 10.65 9.38
C LYS A 115 4.03 10.44 8.82
N ARG A 116 5.08 10.50 9.66
CA ARG A 116 6.47 10.38 9.22
C ARG A 116 6.85 8.93 8.99
N GLU A 117 6.45 8.04 9.89
CA GLU A 117 6.70 6.61 9.76
C GLU A 117 6.01 6.05 8.50
N LEU A 118 4.76 6.46 8.26
CA LEU A 118 4.02 6.10 7.05
C LEU A 118 4.56 6.74 5.78
N ALA A 119 4.99 8.00 5.85
CA ALA A 119 5.59 8.71 4.71
C ALA A 119 6.95 8.11 4.32
N SER A 120 7.66 7.50 5.25
CA SER A 120 8.91 6.80 4.94
C SER A 120 8.68 5.43 4.32
N GLY A 121 7.48 4.82 4.45
CA GLY A 121 7.29 3.41 4.10
C GLY A 121 8.20 2.50 4.92
N GLN A 122 8.49 2.89 6.17
CA GLN A 122 9.19 2.04 7.14
C GLN A 122 8.18 1.11 7.82
N LYS A 123 8.68 -0.02 8.33
CA LYS A 123 7.89 -0.88 9.22
C LYS A 123 7.51 -0.07 10.44
N LEU A 124 6.21 0.16 10.62
CA LEU A 124 5.71 0.62 11.91
C LEU A 124 5.91 -0.53 12.91
N GLU A 125 6.66 -0.29 13.97
CA GLU A 125 6.88 -1.31 14.99
C GLU A 125 5.97 -1.14 16.20
N LYS A 126 5.40 0.05 16.46
CA LYS A 126 4.50 0.27 17.60
C LYS A 126 3.47 1.34 17.27
N ALA A 127 2.18 0.99 17.31
CA ALA A 127 1.09 1.94 17.22
C ALA A 127 0.25 1.92 18.51
N LYS A 128 -0.09 3.10 19.02
CA LYS A 128 -1.00 3.32 20.15
C LYS A 128 -2.36 3.73 19.62
N GLY A 129 -3.38 2.94 19.95
CA GLY A 129 -4.77 3.33 19.79
C GLY A 129 -5.22 4.26 20.92
N LYS A 130 -6.26 5.06 20.68
CA LYS A 130 -6.79 6.02 21.67
C LYS A 130 -7.30 5.35 22.97
N TYR A 131 -7.55 4.03 22.94
CA TYR A 131 -8.07 3.25 24.07
C TYR A 131 -7.47 1.84 24.18
N ARG A 132 -6.27 1.60 23.64
CA ARG A 132 -5.63 0.27 23.67
C ARG A 132 -4.17 0.33 24.10
N ARG A 133 -3.72 -0.80 24.68
CA ARG A 133 -2.29 -1.07 24.94
C ARG A 133 -1.49 -0.93 23.65
N GLU A 134 -0.21 -0.56 23.76
CA GLU A 134 0.70 -0.53 22.61
C GLU A 134 0.68 -1.87 21.90
N GLN A 135 0.46 -1.86 20.59
CA GLN A 135 0.56 -3.07 19.78
C GLN A 135 1.49 -2.83 18.60
N THR A 136 2.32 -3.82 18.34
CA THR A 136 3.25 -3.86 17.22
C THR A 136 2.51 -4.31 15.97
N ILE A 137 2.36 -3.41 15.01
CA ILE A 137 1.71 -3.70 13.73
C ILE A 137 2.77 -3.66 12.65
N ASN A 138 3.35 -4.82 12.31
CA ASN A 138 4.30 -4.94 11.22
C ASN A 138 3.66 -4.49 9.89
N PHE A 139 3.89 -3.23 9.54
CA PHE A 139 3.33 -2.61 8.35
C PHE A 139 4.36 -2.61 7.23
N ASP A 140 4.16 -3.44 6.21
CA ASP A 140 5.05 -3.54 5.05
C ASP A 140 4.26 -3.40 3.75
N LYS A 141 3.32 -2.45 3.73
CA LYS A 141 2.40 -2.25 2.60
C LYS A 141 2.53 -0.83 2.03
N PRO A 142 2.24 -0.64 0.75
CA PRO A 142 2.29 0.69 0.15
C PRO A 142 1.25 1.63 0.76
N VAL A 143 1.60 2.93 0.76
CA VAL A 143 0.78 4.02 1.31
C VAL A 143 0.54 5.06 0.23
N ILE A 144 -0.70 5.51 0.11
CA ILE A 144 -1.13 6.61 -0.75
C ILE A 144 -1.61 7.74 0.16
N PHE A 145 -1.00 8.92 0.04
CA PHE A 145 -1.50 10.15 0.65
C PHE A 145 -2.28 10.95 -0.36
N THR A 146 -3.48 11.38 0.00
CA THR A 146 -4.26 12.33 -0.78
C THR A 146 -4.34 13.65 -0.02
N PHE A 147 -3.92 14.74 -0.69
CA PHE A 147 -3.88 16.07 -0.08
C PHE A 147 -4.63 17.10 -0.93
N ASP A 148 -5.30 18.02 -0.23
CA ASP A 148 -5.65 19.32 -0.78
C ASP A 148 -4.38 20.20 -0.91
N PRO A 149 -4.25 21.05 -1.95
CA PRO A 149 -3.10 21.95 -2.10
C PRO A 149 -2.93 22.91 -0.91
N ASN A 150 -4.02 23.25 -0.22
CA ASN A 150 -4.03 24.14 0.94
C ASN A 150 -3.80 23.39 2.27
N ASN A 151 -3.63 22.07 2.24
CA ASN A 151 -3.43 21.28 3.45
C ASN A 151 -2.12 21.70 4.17
N LYS A 152 -2.21 21.97 5.48
CA LYS A 152 -1.09 22.44 6.32
C LYS A 152 0.06 21.43 6.42
N VAL A 153 -0.24 20.12 6.40
CA VAL A 153 0.78 19.05 6.43
C VAL A 153 1.52 18.98 5.11
N TRP A 154 0.80 19.08 4.00
CA TRP A 154 1.44 19.15 2.69
C TRP A 154 2.34 20.38 2.56
N ASN A 155 1.89 21.53 3.05
CA ASN A 155 2.65 22.79 2.99
C ASN A 155 3.82 22.86 4.01
N ASP A 156 3.99 21.86 4.86
CA ASP A 156 5.17 21.77 5.74
C ASP A 156 6.40 21.32 4.94
N LYS A 157 7.36 22.24 4.79
CA LYS A 157 8.64 21.98 4.08
C LYS A 157 9.39 20.80 4.67
N LYS A 158 9.33 20.59 6.00
CA LYS A 158 10.00 19.45 6.63
C LYS A 158 9.38 18.14 6.15
N PHE A 159 8.06 18.10 6.06
CA PHE A 159 7.33 16.92 5.57
C PHE A 159 7.63 16.64 4.10
N GLN A 160 7.68 17.66 3.24
CA GLN A 160 8.08 17.51 1.85
C GLN A 160 9.53 17.00 1.71
N GLY A 161 10.44 17.46 2.58
CA GLY A 161 11.81 16.93 2.68
C GLY A 161 11.82 15.44 2.96
N TYR A 162 11.10 15.00 4.01
CA TYR A 162 10.99 13.57 4.35
C TYR A 162 10.43 12.71 3.19
N LEU A 163 9.43 13.23 2.47
CA LEU A 163 8.88 12.54 1.30
C LEU A 163 9.94 12.38 0.20
N SER A 164 10.72 13.43 -0.04
CA SER A 164 11.78 13.40 -1.05
C SER A 164 12.89 12.42 -0.67
N ASP A 165 13.35 12.44 0.58
CA ASP A 165 14.40 11.55 1.11
C ASP A 165 13.96 10.08 1.10
N SER A 166 12.67 9.82 1.33
CA SER A 166 12.10 8.47 1.28
C SER A 166 11.94 7.91 -0.14
N GLY A 167 12.11 8.74 -1.18
CA GLY A 167 11.85 8.36 -2.56
C GLY A 167 10.36 8.23 -2.90
N ALA A 168 9.49 8.98 -2.20
CA ALA A 168 8.07 9.01 -2.48
C ALA A 168 7.78 9.56 -3.88
N VAL A 169 6.77 8.99 -4.54
CA VAL A 169 6.29 9.47 -5.84
C VAL A 169 5.27 10.57 -5.60
N ILE A 170 5.59 11.80 -5.95
CA ILE A 170 4.69 12.95 -5.81
C ILE A 170 4.04 13.26 -7.16
N VAL A 171 2.72 13.35 -7.16
CA VAL A 171 1.89 13.68 -8.33
C VAL A 171 0.98 14.85 -7.98
N LYS A 172 1.10 15.93 -8.75
CA LYS A 172 0.18 17.07 -8.68
C LYS A 172 -0.86 16.93 -9.78
N VAL A 173 -2.13 17.03 -9.40
CA VAL A 173 -3.28 16.89 -10.28
C VAL A 173 -4.06 18.20 -10.25
N SER A 174 -4.24 18.82 -11.42
CA SER A 174 -4.99 20.07 -11.59
C SER A 174 -6.40 19.86 -12.17
N ARG A 175 -6.66 18.70 -12.77
CA ARG A 175 -7.94 18.36 -13.43
C ARG A 175 -8.59 17.17 -12.73
N LYS A 176 -9.88 16.95 -12.98
CA LYS A 176 -10.55 15.73 -12.48
C LYS A 176 -9.90 14.50 -13.10
N LEU A 177 -9.78 13.45 -12.29
CA LEU A 177 -9.27 12.15 -12.72
C LEU A 177 -10.32 11.32 -13.47
N TYR A 178 -11.52 11.86 -13.71
CA TYR A 178 -12.59 11.27 -14.51
C TYR A 178 -13.30 12.37 -15.29
#